data_AF-Q4WBR1-F1
#
_entry.id   AF-Q4WBR1-F1
#
_cell.length_a   1.000
_cell.length_b   1.000
_cell.length_c   1.000
_cell.angle_alpha   90.00
_cell.angle_beta   90.00
_cell.angle_gamma   90.00
#
_symmetry.space_group_name_H-M   'P 1'
#
loop_
_entity.id
_entity.type
_entity.pdbx_description
1 polymer ?
#
loop_
_entity_poly.entity_id
_entity_poly.type
_entity_poly.pdbx_seq_one_letter_code
_entity_poly.pdbx_strand_id
1 'polypeptide(L)'
;MASILPRTGLRALSALPRAGPVSRVAFSRQLPRAQPLVQPFGRRFLATVPQEQPRLRLGSTAPNFKAQTTHGEIDFHEFIGDSWTILFSHPADFTPVCTTELGAFAKLKGEFDKRGVKMIGLSADDLSSHGDWVKDINEVASTTVQFPIIADPERKVAFLYDMIDQRDLDNIAEKGIPFTIRAVFIIDPAKKIRLTMLYPASTGRNSAEVLRVIDALQAADKKGIATPIDWTVGEDVIVPPSVSTEDAKKKFGNVREVKPYLRYTKF
;
A
#
# COMPACT_ATOMS: atom_id res chain seq x y z
N MET A 1 -47.13 18.36 38.07
CA MET A 1 -47.35 19.52 38.98
C MET A 1 -47.39 20.79 38.13
N ALA A 2 -48.03 21.87 38.62
CA ALA A 2 -48.13 23.17 37.93
C ALA A 2 -46.73 23.79 37.67
N SER A 3 -46.49 24.81 36.83
CA SER A 3 -47.25 26.03 36.49
C SER A 3 -46.61 26.70 35.23
N ILE A 4 -46.97 27.87 34.66
CA ILE A 4 -47.95 28.94 34.96
C ILE A 4 -48.36 29.69 33.65
N LEU A 5 -49.13 30.79 33.73
CA LEU A 5 -49.58 31.70 32.64
C LEU A 5 -48.85 33.08 32.77
N PRO A 6 -49.17 34.22 32.07
CA PRO A 6 -50.16 34.52 31.02
C PRO A 6 -49.63 35.37 29.82
N ARG A 7 -50.57 35.82 28.97
CA ARG A 7 -50.44 36.76 27.83
C ARG A 7 -50.55 38.24 28.23
N THR A 8 -49.96 39.13 27.41
CA THR A 8 -50.48 40.45 26.91
C THR A 8 -49.48 40.92 25.80
N GLY A 9 -49.80 41.60 24.68
CA GLY A 9 -50.79 42.66 24.37
C GLY A 9 -50.04 44.01 24.33
N LEU A 10 -49.92 44.82 23.26
CA LEU A 10 -50.93 45.32 22.29
C LEU A 10 -50.26 45.98 21.03
N ARG A 11 -51.03 46.10 19.92
CA ARG A 11 -51.24 47.23 18.93
C ARG A 11 -50.13 48.31 18.67
N ALA A 12 -50.03 49.02 17.53
CA ALA A 12 -51.04 49.44 16.53
C ALA A 12 -50.48 49.70 15.10
N LEU A 13 -51.27 50.35 14.24
CA LEU A 13 -51.16 50.47 12.76
C LEU A 13 -50.57 51.80 12.22
N SER A 14 -50.31 51.80 10.90
CA SER A 14 -50.17 52.94 9.96
C SER A 14 -48.80 53.67 9.91
N ALA A 15 -48.34 54.25 8.79
CA ALA A 15 -48.97 54.48 7.48
C ALA A 15 -47.97 54.34 6.29
N LEU A 16 -48.48 54.21 5.06
CA LEU A 16 -47.71 54.18 3.80
C LEU A 16 -47.34 55.59 3.30
N PRO A 17 -46.18 55.75 2.65
CA PRO A 17 -46.01 56.76 1.60
C PRO A 17 -45.55 56.19 0.25
N ARG A 18 -46.33 56.53 -0.78
CA ARG A 18 -46.08 56.69 -2.24
C ARG A 18 -44.80 56.11 -2.89
N ALA A 19 -45.02 55.40 -4.00
CA ALA A 19 -43.97 54.94 -4.92
C ALA A 19 -43.27 56.08 -5.67
N GLY A 20 -41.94 55.96 -5.81
CA GLY A 20 -41.11 56.72 -6.77
C GLY A 20 -40.86 55.93 -8.07
N PRO A 21 -40.33 56.58 -9.13
CA PRO A 21 -40.27 56.00 -10.47
C PRO A 21 -39.21 54.89 -10.63
N VAL A 22 -39.53 53.93 -11.51
CA VAL A 22 -38.69 52.76 -11.81
C VAL A 22 -37.50 53.13 -12.70
N SER A 23 -36.29 53.08 -12.15
CA SER A 23 -35.05 53.18 -12.93
C SER A 23 -34.66 51.81 -13.52
N ARG A 24 -34.69 51.67 -14.85
CA ARG A 24 -34.14 50.50 -15.55
C ARG A 24 -32.61 50.47 -15.44
N VAL A 25 -32.08 49.63 -14.55
CA VAL A 25 -30.66 49.27 -14.58
C VAL A 25 -30.48 48.09 -15.53
N ALA A 26 -29.72 48.29 -16.62
CA ALA A 26 -29.41 47.24 -17.57
C ALA A 26 -28.38 46.27 -16.97
N PHE A 27 -28.73 44.98 -16.89
CA PHE A 27 -27.77 43.93 -16.52
C PHE A 27 -26.76 43.70 -17.65
N SER A 28 -25.64 44.40 -17.60
CA SER A 28 -24.45 44.06 -18.38
C SER A 28 -23.86 42.75 -17.85
N ARG A 29 -24.11 41.65 -18.55
CA ARG A 29 -23.62 40.31 -18.19
C ARG A 29 -22.15 40.16 -18.58
N GLN A 30 -21.25 40.80 -17.83
CA GLN A 30 -19.81 40.57 -17.98
C GLN A 30 -19.47 39.13 -17.59
N LEU A 31 -19.11 38.32 -18.57
CA LEU A 31 -18.49 37.01 -18.33
C LEU A 31 -17.08 37.24 -17.74
N PRO A 32 -16.67 36.51 -16.69
CA PRO A 32 -15.33 36.64 -16.15
C PRO A 32 -14.31 36.22 -17.21
N ARG A 33 -13.35 37.12 -17.48
CA ARG A 33 -12.27 36.88 -18.44
C ARG A 33 -11.37 35.78 -17.88
N ALA A 34 -11.36 34.62 -18.52
CA ALA A 34 -10.51 33.50 -18.11
C ALA A 34 -9.03 33.95 -18.13
N GLN A 35 -8.41 33.96 -16.95
CA GLN A 35 -6.97 34.13 -16.85
C GLN A 35 -6.31 32.81 -17.29
N PRO A 36 -5.24 32.84 -18.11
CA PRO A 36 -4.50 31.63 -18.43
C PRO A 36 -3.87 31.07 -17.16
N LEU A 37 -3.99 29.76 -16.95
CA LEU A 37 -3.33 29.04 -15.87
C LEU A 37 -1.80 29.12 -16.07
N VAL A 38 -1.17 30.07 -15.40
CA VAL A 38 0.30 30.10 -15.28
C VAL A 38 0.70 28.92 -14.41
N GLN A 39 1.18 27.84 -15.03
CA GLN A 39 1.74 26.73 -14.27
C GLN A 39 3.01 27.20 -13.56
N PRO A 40 3.15 27.00 -12.24
CA PRO A 40 4.34 27.39 -11.52
C PRO A 40 5.53 26.53 -11.98
N PHE A 41 6.68 27.18 -12.18
CA PHE A 41 7.93 26.59 -12.72
C PHE A 41 8.57 25.46 -11.87
N GLY A 42 7.93 25.02 -10.78
CA GLY A 42 8.48 24.10 -9.78
C GLY A 42 8.23 22.60 -10.00
N ARG A 43 7.42 22.17 -10.97
CA ARG A 43 7.02 20.76 -11.17
C ARG A 43 8.14 19.81 -11.69
N ARG A 44 9.41 20.19 -11.61
CA ARG A 44 10.51 19.60 -12.40
C ARG A 44 11.05 18.24 -11.90
N PHE A 45 10.47 17.67 -10.84
CA PHE A 45 11.03 16.51 -10.12
C PHE A 45 10.03 15.36 -9.86
N LEU A 46 8.84 15.40 -10.45
CA LEU A 46 7.86 14.32 -10.36
C LEU A 46 7.52 13.81 -11.76
N ALA A 47 7.90 12.56 -12.03
CA ALA A 47 7.64 11.90 -13.31
C ALA A 47 6.15 11.52 -13.51
N THR A 48 5.37 11.48 -12.44
CA THR A 48 3.94 11.12 -12.43
C THR A 48 3.17 12.12 -11.57
N VAL A 49 1.98 12.52 -12.02
CA VAL A 49 1.11 13.40 -11.23
C VAL A 49 0.25 12.52 -10.29
N PRO A 50 -0.04 12.90 -9.02
CA PRO A 50 -0.80 12.04 -8.10
C PRO A 50 -2.15 11.56 -8.64
N GLN A 51 -2.83 12.36 -9.48
CA GLN A 51 -4.07 11.98 -10.15
C GLN A 51 -3.94 10.81 -11.15
N GLU A 52 -2.72 10.43 -11.52
CA GLU A 52 -2.39 9.34 -12.46
C GLU A 52 -1.96 8.05 -11.75
N GLN A 53 -1.87 8.04 -10.42
CA GLN A 53 -1.51 6.84 -9.65
C GLN A 53 -2.56 5.72 -9.82
N PRO A 54 -2.15 4.48 -10.15
CA PRO A 54 -3.07 3.38 -10.32
C PRO A 54 -3.64 2.93 -8.96
N ARG A 55 -4.96 2.71 -8.89
CA ARG A 55 -5.60 2.16 -7.69
C ARG A 55 -5.28 0.68 -7.52
N LEU A 56 -4.26 0.37 -6.74
CA LEU A 56 -3.87 -1.01 -6.44
C LEU A 56 -4.83 -1.64 -5.43
N ARG A 57 -5.30 -2.86 -5.74
CA ARG A 57 -6.18 -3.68 -4.90
C ARG A 57 -5.68 -5.12 -4.93
N LEU A 58 -6.11 -5.93 -3.97
CA LEU A 58 -5.90 -7.38 -4.05
C LEU A 58 -6.58 -7.92 -5.32
N GLY A 59 -5.89 -8.78 -6.07
CA GLY A 59 -6.30 -9.28 -7.38
C GLY A 59 -5.99 -8.36 -8.57
N SER A 60 -5.53 -7.12 -8.34
CA SER A 60 -4.98 -6.28 -9.41
C SER A 60 -3.73 -6.92 -9.99
N THR A 61 -3.52 -6.77 -11.31
CA THR A 61 -2.21 -7.04 -11.91
C THR A 61 -1.23 -6.00 -11.38
N ALA A 62 -0.09 -6.46 -10.84
CA ALA A 62 1.00 -5.62 -10.40
C ALA A 62 1.52 -4.79 -11.60
N PRO A 63 1.62 -3.46 -11.51
CA PRO A 63 2.14 -2.63 -12.60
C PRO A 63 3.53 -3.08 -13.07
N ASN A 64 3.73 -3.21 -14.37
CA ASN A 64 5.07 -3.47 -14.91
C ASN A 64 5.87 -2.15 -15.00
N PHE A 65 7.19 -2.25 -14.81
CA PHE A 65 8.13 -1.14 -14.94
C PHE A 65 9.52 -1.68 -15.31
N LYS A 66 10.37 -0.78 -15.80
CA LYS A 66 11.82 -1.01 -15.91
C LYS A 66 12.55 -0.12 -14.92
N ALA A 67 13.59 -0.65 -14.28
CA ALA A 67 14.33 0.05 -13.24
C ALA A 67 15.78 -0.42 -13.14
N GLN A 68 16.66 0.46 -12.67
CA GLN A 68 18.02 0.12 -12.29
C GLN A 68 18.03 -0.46 -10.86
N THR A 69 18.82 -1.51 -10.65
CA THR A 69 18.98 -2.16 -9.34
C THR A 69 20.44 -2.44 -9.04
N THR A 70 20.75 -2.77 -7.78
CA THR A 70 22.07 -3.27 -7.36
C THR A 70 22.55 -4.51 -8.13
N HIS A 71 21.67 -5.24 -8.81
CA HIS A 71 22.02 -6.40 -9.66
C HIS A 71 21.90 -6.10 -11.18
N GLY A 72 21.80 -4.83 -11.57
CA GLY A 72 21.61 -4.39 -12.96
C GLY A 72 20.18 -3.96 -13.28
N GLU A 73 19.92 -3.67 -14.56
CA GLU A 73 18.58 -3.30 -15.04
C GLU A 73 17.62 -4.49 -15.05
N ILE A 74 16.36 -4.24 -14.73
CA ILE A 74 15.27 -5.24 -14.81
C ILE A 74 14.07 -4.71 -15.62
N ASP A 75 13.32 -5.64 -16.21
CA ASP A 75 11.87 -5.51 -16.40
C ASP A 75 11.19 -6.28 -15.26
N PHE A 76 10.22 -5.68 -14.58
CA PHE A 76 9.68 -6.25 -13.36
C PHE A 76 8.85 -7.53 -13.60
N HIS A 77 8.13 -7.64 -14.72
CA HIS A 77 7.37 -8.85 -15.04
C HIS A 77 8.26 -10.00 -15.47
N GLU A 78 9.36 -9.70 -16.20
CA GLU A 78 10.42 -10.67 -16.50
C GLU A 78 11.13 -11.12 -15.21
N PHE A 79 11.45 -10.17 -14.32
CA PHE A 79 12.04 -10.47 -13.00
C PHE A 79 11.17 -11.42 -12.18
N ILE A 80 9.85 -11.17 -12.10
CA ILE A 80 8.92 -12.09 -11.42
C ILE A 80 8.95 -13.46 -12.10
N GLY A 81 8.80 -13.52 -13.44
CA GLY A 81 8.71 -14.79 -14.17
C GLY A 81 7.59 -15.67 -13.63
N ASP A 82 7.84 -16.97 -13.45
CA ASP A 82 6.86 -17.92 -12.85
C ASP A 82 6.99 -18.05 -11.32
N SER A 83 7.64 -17.10 -10.65
CA SER A 83 7.90 -17.13 -9.20
C SER A 83 6.92 -16.26 -8.41
N TRP A 84 6.72 -16.60 -7.14
CA TRP A 84 6.18 -15.61 -6.18
C TRP A 84 7.22 -14.50 -5.99
N THR A 85 6.79 -13.28 -5.73
CA THR A 85 7.69 -12.13 -5.54
C THR A 85 7.24 -11.23 -4.40
N ILE A 86 8.18 -10.83 -3.55
CA ILE A 86 8.01 -9.73 -2.59
C ILE A 86 8.70 -8.49 -3.17
N LEU A 87 7.91 -7.45 -3.45
CA LEU A 87 8.42 -6.09 -3.62
C LEU A 87 8.22 -5.34 -2.31
N PHE A 88 9.28 -4.79 -1.72
CA PHE A 88 9.20 -4.06 -0.46
C PHE A 88 10.04 -2.79 -0.51
N SER A 89 9.55 -1.71 0.10
CA SER A 89 10.24 -0.42 0.11
C SER A 89 10.81 -0.05 1.49
N HIS A 90 11.78 0.84 1.54
CA HIS A 90 12.29 1.46 2.77
C HIS A 90 12.52 2.96 2.56
N PRO A 91 12.25 3.83 3.57
CA PRO A 91 12.28 5.28 3.38
C PRO A 91 13.56 5.84 2.76
N ALA A 92 14.71 5.50 3.34
CA ALA A 92 16.02 5.94 2.89
C ALA A 92 17.13 5.00 3.38
N ASP A 93 18.20 4.89 2.61
CA ASP A 93 19.47 4.29 2.99
C ASP A 93 20.10 5.02 4.21
N PHE A 94 21.10 4.41 4.84
CA PHE A 94 21.81 4.94 6.02
C PHE A 94 20.92 5.34 7.22
N THR A 95 19.69 4.82 7.30
CA THR A 95 18.78 5.06 8.43
C THR A 95 18.56 3.81 9.31
N PRO A 96 18.50 3.94 10.65
CA PRO A 96 18.72 2.83 11.58
C PRO A 96 17.68 1.71 11.47
N VAL A 97 16.40 2.05 11.31
CA VAL A 97 15.32 1.05 11.17
C VAL A 97 15.38 0.34 9.82
N CYS A 98 15.83 1.02 8.76
CA CYS A 98 16.03 0.37 7.46
C CYS A 98 17.18 -0.64 7.51
N THR A 99 18.28 -0.31 8.19
CA THR A 99 19.44 -1.20 8.33
C THR A 99 19.07 -2.49 9.07
N THR A 100 18.27 -2.40 10.14
CA THR A 100 17.81 -3.59 10.87
C THR A 100 16.81 -4.44 10.06
N GLU A 101 15.91 -3.81 9.30
CA GLU A 101 14.96 -4.51 8.44
C GLU A 101 15.64 -5.28 7.30
N LEU A 102 16.49 -4.62 6.51
CA LEU A 102 17.15 -5.29 5.38
C LEU A 102 18.11 -6.37 5.85
N GLY A 103 18.80 -6.17 6.99
CA GLY A 103 19.59 -7.21 7.63
C GLY A 103 18.76 -8.43 8.08
N ALA A 104 17.56 -8.21 8.61
CA ALA A 104 16.64 -9.29 8.98
C ALA A 104 16.08 -10.03 7.75
N PHE A 105 15.72 -9.31 6.68
CA PHE A 105 15.29 -9.92 5.41
C PHE A 105 16.42 -10.69 4.71
N ALA A 106 17.65 -10.19 4.75
CA ALA A 106 18.82 -10.90 4.21
C ALA A 106 19.07 -12.24 4.92
N LYS A 107 18.96 -12.28 6.25
CA LYS A 107 19.04 -13.52 7.03
C LYS A 107 17.92 -14.52 6.69
N LEU A 108 16.73 -14.04 6.38
CA LEU A 108 15.58 -14.87 6.00
C LEU A 108 15.53 -15.22 4.50
N LYS A 109 16.42 -14.69 3.65
CA LYS A 109 16.41 -14.92 2.20
C LYS A 109 16.36 -16.40 1.83
N GLY A 110 17.13 -17.25 2.52
CA GLY A 110 17.11 -18.70 2.32
C GLY A 110 15.75 -19.37 2.64
N GLU A 111 14.93 -18.79 3.52
CA GLU A 111 13.57 -19.26 3.78
C GLU A 111 12.58 -18.86 2.68
N PHE A 112 12.76 -17.69 2.09
CA PHE A 112 12.01 -17.25 0.91
C PHE A 112 12.39 -18.08 -0.34
N ASP A 113 13.67 -18.39 -0.53
CA ASP A 113 14.14 -19.23 -1.64
C ASP A 113 13.57 -20.66 -1.58
N LYS A 114 13.50 -21.27 -0.39
CA LYS A 114 12.84 -22.57 -0.16
C LYS A 114 11.37 -22.60 -0.59
N ARG A 115 10.71 -21.43 -0.66
CA ARG A 115 9.30 -21.25 -1.04
C ARG A 115 9.14 -20.78 -2.50
N GLY A 116 10.23 -20.70 -3.27
CA GLY A 116 10.21 -20.20 -4.64
C GLY A 116 9.86 -18.71 -4.73
N VAL A 117 10.25 -17.92 -3.73
CA VAL A 117 9.92 -16.49 -3.61
C VAL A 117 11.14 -15.64 -3.93
N LYS A 118 11.03 -14.81 -4.97
CA LYS A 118 11.98 -13.74 -5.26
C LYS A 118 11.73 -12.55 -4.33
N MET A 119 12.79 -11.83 -3.99
CA MET A 119 12.71 -10.61 -3.18
C MET A 119 13.35 -9.46 -3.96
N ILE A 120 12.77 -8.27 -3.83
CA ILE A 120 13.35 -7.03 -4.36
C ILE A 120 13.01 -5.86 -3.43
N GLY A 121 14.06 -5.17 -2.98
CA GLY A 121 13.96 -3.94 -2.19
C GLY A 121 13.78 -2.71 -3.08
N LEU A 122 13.40 -1.58 -2.48
CA LEU A 122 13.30 -0.29 -3.15
C LEU A 122 13.47 0.85 -2.14
N SER A 123 14.26 1.86 -2.49
CA SER A 123 14.06 3.21 -1.95
C SER A 123 14.19 4.23 -3.06
N ALA A 124 14.11 5.50 -2.69
CA ALA A 124 14.25 6.61 -3.62
C ALA A 124 15.63 7.28 -3.55
N ASP A 125 16.63 6.52 -3.10
CA ASP A 125 18.05 6.85 -3.16
C ASP A 125 18.63 6.41 -4.52
N ASP A 126 19.92 6.70 -4.76
CA ASP A 126 20.62 6.31 -5.98
C ASP A 126 21.39 4.97 -5.83
N LEU A 127 21.85 4.45 -6.97
CA LEU A 127 22.51 3.16 -7.05
C LEU A 127 23.87 3.12 -6.30
N SER A 128 24.56 4.25 -6.22
CA SER A 128 25.80 4.40 -5.44
C SER A 128 25.55 4.30 -3.94
N SER A 129 24.51 5.01 -3.46
CA SER A 129 24.05 4.94 -2.07
C SER A 129 23.78 3.49 -1.64
N HIS A 130 23.02 2.73 -2.44
CA HIS A 130 22.77 1.32 -2.15
C HIS A 130 24.07 0.50 -2.09
N GLY A 131 24.99 0.72 -3.02
CA GLY A 131 26.25 -0.02 -3.12
C GLY A 131 27.16 0.16 -1.91
N ASP A 132 27.16 1.34 -1.30
CA ASP A 132 27.87 1.59 -0.04
C ASP A 132 27.08 1.10 1.18
N TRP A 133 25.78 1.42 1.28
CA TRP A 133 24.96 1.06 2.44
C TRP A 133 24.76 -0.46 2.61
N VAL A 134 24.78 -1.25 1.53
CA VAL A 134 24.79 -2.71 1.62
C VAL A 134 25.99 -3.25 2.40
N LYS A 135 27.13 -2.54 2.42
CA LYS A 135 28.30 -2.91 3.23
C LYS A 135 27.98 -2.78 4.72
N ASP A 136 27.41 -1.63 5.13
CA ASP A 136 26.97 -1.37 6.50
C ASP A 136 25.94 -2.41 6.97
N ILE A 137 24.94 -2.75 6.13
CA ILE A 137 23.95 -3.79 6.46
C ILE A 137 24.65 -5.14 6.69
N ASN A 138 25.56 -5.53 5.79
CA ASN A 138 26.25 -6.82 5.87
C ASN A 138 27.14 -6.91 7.12
N GLU A 139 27.83 -5.83 7.48
CA GLU A 139 28.62 -5.72 8.71
C GLU A 139 27.72 -5.77 9.96
N VAL A 140 26.83 -4.79 10.11
CA VAL A 140 25.99 -4.59 11.32
C VAL A 140 25.09 -5.78 11.58
N ALA A 141 24.49 -6.37 10.55
CA ALA A 141 23.66 -7.55 10.70
C ALA A 141 24.46 -8.86 10.65
N SER A 142 25.75 -8.86 10.30
CA SER A 142 26.55 -10.08 10.05
C SER A 142 25.86 -11.01 9.06
N THR A 143 25.65 -10.53 7.83
CA THR A 143 24.86 -11.20 6.79
C THR A 143 25.37 -10.86 5.39
N THR A 144 24.64 -11.28 4.36
CA THR A 144 24.87 -10.86 2.98
C THR A 144 23.52 -10.57 2.34
N VAL A 145 23.29 -9.32 1.94
CA VAL A 145 22.15 -8.94 1.09
C VAL A 145 22.32 -9.61 -0.27
N GLN A 146 21.37 -10.48 -0.61
CA GLN A 146 21.38 -11.31 -1.83
C GLN A 146 20.19 -11.03 -2.76
N PHE A 147 19.44 -9.95 -2.51
CA PHE A 147 18.33 -9.49 -3.33
C PHE A 147 18.65 -8.12 -3.94
N PRO A 148 18.17 -7.84 -5.16
CA PRO A 148 18.30 -6.52 -5.75
C PRO A 148 17.59 -5.45 -4.90
N ILE A 149 18.13 -4.24 -4.88
CA ILE A 149 17.48 -3.03 -4.39
C ILE A 149 17.30 -2.09 -5.59
N ILE A 150 16.06 -1.66 -5.85
CA ILE A 150 15.70 -0.70 -6.89
C ILE A 150 16.10 0.71 -6.43
N ALA A 151 16.88 1.40 -7.26
CA ALA A 151 17.13 2.83 -7.13
C ALA A 151 16.03 3.61 -7.87
N ASP A 152 15.17 4.31 -7.12
CA ASP A 152 14.06 5.09 -7.68
C ASP A 152 14.16 6.60 -7.35
N PRO A 153 15.24 7.30 -7.76
CA PRO A 153 15.46 8.71 -7.40
C PRO A 153 14.38 9.65 -7.95
N GLU A 154 13.70 9.27 -9.02
CA GLU A 154 12.55 10.01 -9.59
C GLU A 154 11.19 9.62 -8.98
N ARG A 155 11.18 8.67 -8.02
CA ARG A 155 10.00 8.11 -7.36
C ARG A 155 8.98 7.48 -8.34
N LYS A 156 9.39 7.09 -9.56
CA LYS A 156 8.52 6.53 -10.61
C LYS A 156 7.80 5.28 -10.12
N VAL A 157 8.54 4.33 -9.55
CA VAL A 157 8.00 3.06 -9.05
C VAL A 157 7.28 3.30 -7.72
N ALA A 158 7.78 4.19 -6.86
CA ALA A 158 7.14 4.56 -5.61
C ALA A 158 5.75 5.20 -5.81
N PHE A 159 5.58 6.09 -6.79
CA PHE A 159 4.26 6.62 -7.18
C PHE A 159 3.38 5.53 -7.80
N LEU A 160 3.94 4.71 -8.68
CA LEU A 160 3.23 3.61 -9.35
C LEU A 160 2.70 2.54 -8.37
N TYR A 161 3.34 2.37 -7.21
CA TYR A 161 2.97 1.44 -6.15
C TYR A 161 2.37 2.09 -4.90
N ASP A 162 2.00 3.37 -4.96
CA ASP A 162 1.39 4.10 -3.84
C ASP A 162 2.21 4.03 -2.53
N MET A 163 3.53 4.16 -2.68
CA MET A 163 4.53 4.03 -1.61
C MET A 163 4.93 5.37 -0.98
N ILE A 164 4.14 6.43 -1.13
CA ILE A 164 4.44 7.77 -0.56
C ILE A 164 3.41 8.11 0.53
N ASP A 165 3.86 8.67 1.66
CA ASP A 165 2.96 9.12 2.74
C ASP A 165 2.13 10.33 2.26
N GLN A 166 0.83 10.35 2.56
CA GLN A 166 -0.05 11.47 2.19
C GLN A 166 0.50 12.83 2.64
N ARG A 167 1.12 12.90 3.83
CA ARG A 167 1.71 14.14 4.34
C ARG A 167 2.89 14.62 3.50
N ASP A 168 3.64 13.71 2.88
CA ASP A 168 4.76 14.07 2.02
C ASP A 168 4.28 14.48 0.62
N LEU A 169 3.15 13.92 0.14
CA LEU A 169 2.44 14.44 -1.04
C LEU A 169 1.91 15.87 -0.81
N ASP A 170 1.28 16.12 0.34
CA ASP A 170 0.69 17.41 0.69
C ASP A 170 1.76 18.52 0.83
N ASN A 171 2.95 18.17 1.34
CA ASN A 171 4.05 19.10 1.61
C ASN A 171 5.15 19.12 0.54
N ILE A 172 4.92 18.50 -0.63
CA ILE A 172 5.95 18.27 -1.65
C ILE A 172 6.57 19.56 -2.23
N ALA A 173 5.84 20.68 -2.14
CA ALA A 173 6.31 22.00 -2.55
C ALA A 173 7.25 22.67 -1.53
N GLU A 174 7.25 22.22 -0.26
CA GLU A 174 7.97 22.85 0.85
C GLU A 174 9.12 21.99 1.37
N LYS A 175 8.95 20.66 1.42
CA LYS A 175 9.90 19.73 2.07
C LYS A 175 10.84 19.01 1.10
N GLY A 176 10.69 19.23 -0.21
CA GLY A 176 11.48 18.56 -1.23
C GLY A 176 10.93 17.17 -1.60
N ILE A 177 11.83 16.28 -2.01
CA ILE A 177 11.46 15.02 -2.67
C ILE A 177 11.07 13.97 -1.62
N PRO A 178 9.88 13.33 -1.71
CA PRO A 178 9.39 12.44 -0.66
C PRO A 178 10.24 11.17 -0.52
N PHE A 179 10.30 10.65 0.70
CA PHE A 179 10.77 9.29 0.99
C PHE A 179 9.63 8.29 0.79
N THR A 180 9.94 6.99 0.69
CA THR A 180 8.89 5.97 0.65
C THR A 180 8.41 5.60 2.05
N ILE A 181 7.17 5.11 2.17
CA ILE A 181 6.76 4.34 3.35
C ILE A 181 7.42 2.95 3.35
N ARG A 182 7.22 2.16 4.41
CA ARG A 182 7.67 0.76 4.52
C ARG A 182 6.59 -0.17 3.94
N ALA A 183 6.41 -0.14 2.62
CA ALA A 183 5.44 -0.99 1.95
C ALA A 183 5.99 -2.42 1.75
N VAL A 184 5.09 -3.40 1.66
CA VAL A 184 5.34 -4.77 1.20
C VAL A 184 4.19 -5.18 0.30
N PHE A 185 4.50 -5.64 -0.90
CA PHE A 185 3.58 -6.24 -1.86
C PHE A 185 3.99 -7.69 -2.09
N ILE A 186 3.06 -8.62 -1.84
CA ILE A 186 3.23 -10.03 -2.18
C ILE A 186 2.49 -10.29 -3.48
N ILE A 187 3.22 -10.75 -4.49
CA ILE A 187 2.77 -10.91 -5.87
C ILE A 187 2.93 -12.38 -6.26
N ASP A 188 1.91 -12.96 -6.88
CA ASP A 188 1.95 -14.35 -7.35
C ASP A 188 2.52 -14.49 -8.78
N PRO A 189 2.79 -15.72 -9.26
CA PRO A 189 3.28 -15.95 -10.63
C PRO A 189 2.39 -15.35 -11.73
N ALA A 190 1.08 -15.28 -11.50
CA ALA A 190 0.11 -14.64 -12.41
C ALA A 190 0.13 -13.09 -12.33
N LYS A 191 1.17 -12.52 -11.71
CA LYS A 191 1.41 -11.09 -11.49
C LYS A 191 0.30 -10.43 -10.67
N LYS A 192 -0.45 -11.17 -9.85
CA LYS A 192 -1.53 -10.61 -9.04
C LYS A 192 -1.03 -10.19 -7.67
N ILE A 193 -1.45 -9.01 -7.22
CA ILE A 193 -1.21 -8.56 -5.84
C ILE A 193 -2.09 -9.40 -4.91
N ARG A 194 -1.48 -10.15 -4.00
CA ARG A 194 -2.14 -11.08 -3.08
C ARG A 194 -2.25 -10.56 -1.66
N LEU A 195 -1.30 -9.73 -1.25
CA LEU A 195 -1.31 -9.07 0.05
C LEU A 195 -0.48 -7.78 -0.03
N THR A 196 -0.93 -6.75 0.68
CA THR A 196 -0.20 -5.49 0.86
C THR A 196 -0.12 -5.15 2.35
N MET A 197 1.06 -4.76 2.82
CA MET A 197 1.29 -4.21 4.16
C MET A 197 1.92 -2.83 4.03
N LEU A 198 1.32 -1.82 4.65
CA LEU A 198 1.79 -0.44 4.59
C LEU A 198 2.14 0.04 6.00
N TYR A 199 3.44 0.20 6.27
CA TYR A 199 3.95 0.66 7.56
C TYR A 199 4.53 2.09 7.42
N PRO A 200 4.31 2.99 8.39
CA PRO A 200 4.95 4.31 8.37
C PRO A 200 6.46 4.18 8.62
N ALA A 201 7.23 5.20 8.25
CA ALA A 201 8.68 5.23 8.45
C ALA A 201 9.11 4.99 9.91
N SER A 202 8.27 5.33 10.88
CA SER A 202 8.48 5.17 12.32
C SER A 202 8.38 3.73 12.85
N THR A 203 7.87 2.78 12.06
CA THR A 203 7.49 1.45 12.57
C THR A 203 8.11 0.35 11.72
N GLY A 204 9.11 -0.34 12.26
CA GLY A 204 9.71 -1.50 11.62
C GLY A 204 8.72 -2.66 11.45
N ARG A 205 8.85 -3.38 10.34
CA ARG A 205 8.01 -4.53 9.96
C ARG A 205 8.41 -5.79 10.73
N ASN A 206 7.44 -6.67 10.96
CA ASN A 206 7.70 -8.02 11.42
C ASN A 206 8.07 -8.92 10.22
N SER A 207 9.35 -9.27 10.07
CA SER A 207 9.82 -10.10 8.97
C SER A 207 9.31 -11.55 9.04
N ALA A 208 9.01 -12.07 10.25
CA ALA A 208 8.39 -13.38 10.41
C ALA A 208 6.94 -13.40 9.91
N GLU A 209 6.21 -12.28 10.05
CA GLU A 209 4.86 -12.17 9.48
C GLU A 209 4.90 -12.23 7.95
N VAL A 210 5.86 -11.54 7.30
CA VAL A 210 6.04 -11.60 5.84
C VAL A 210 6.27 -13.04 5.35
N LEU A 211 7.01 -13.85 6.11
CA LEU A 211 7.21 -15.27 5.80
C LEU A 211 5.93 -16.09 6.04
N ARG A 212 5.27 -15.89 7.18
CA ARG A 212 4.05 -16.61 7.59
C ARG A 212 2.89 -16.40 6.60
N VAL A 213 2.71 -15.18 6.08
CA VAL A 213 1.65 -14.93 5.09
C VAL A 213 1.93 -15.56 3.73
N ILE A 214 3.20 -15.78 3.37
CA ILE A 214 3.53 -16.56 2.17
C ILE A 214 3.19 -18.03 2.37
N ASP A 215 3.53 -18.61 3.52
CA ASP A 215 3.11 -19.97 3.86
C ASP A 215 1.58 -20.11 3.79
N ALA A 216 0.83 -19.12 4.32
CA ALA A 216 -0.62 -19.11 4.30
C ALA A 216 -1.21 -18.98 2.88
N LEU A 217 -0.68 -18.07 2.05
CA LEU A 217 -1.12 -17.86 0.67
C LEU A 217 -0.83 -19.08 -0.22
N GLN A 218 0.38 -19.63 -0.14
CA GLN A 218 0.76 -20.83 -0.90
C GLN A 218 0.00 -22.08 -0.42
N ALA A 219 -0.26 -22.20 0.89
CA ALA A 219 -1.11 -23.25 1.46
C ALA A 219 -2.55 -23.18 0.93
N ALA A 220 -3.15 -21.98 0.95
CA ALA A 220 -4.50 -21.74 0.47
C ALA A 220 -4.64 -22.08 -1.01
N ASP A 221 -3.73 -21.60 -1.86
CA ASP A 221 -3.75 -21.86 -3.31
C ASP A 221 -3.54 -23.34 -3.63
N LYS A 222 -2.54 -23.99 -3.01
CA LYS A 222 -2.19 -25.39 -3.28
C LYS A 222 -3.25 -26.38 -2.81
N LYS A 223 -3.88 -26.13 -1.66
CA LYS A 223 -4.81 -27.09 -1.02
C LYS A 223 -6.27 -26.67 -1.12
N GLY A 224 -6.61 -25.45 -1.52
CA GLY A 224 -7.98 -24.93 -1.49
C GLY A 224 -8.53 -24.91 -0.06
N ILE A 225 -7.76 -24.32 0.86
CA ILE A 225 -8.08 -24.17 2.29
C ILE A 225 -8.08 -22.69 2.68
N ALA A 226 -8.55 -22.38 3.89
CA ALA A 226 -8.32 -21.09 4.53
C ALA A 226 -7.50 -21.27 5.82
N THR A 227 -6.62 -20.32 6.13
CA THR A 227 -5.85 -20.33 7.38
C THR A 227 -6.59 -19.53 8.46
N PRO A 228 -6.73 -20.02 9.70
CA PRO A 228 -7.31 -19.26 10.80
C PRO A 228 -6.45 -18.05 11.21
N ILE A 229 -6.97 -17.25 12.15
CA ILE A 229 -6.20 -16.22 12.86
C ILE A 229 -4.93 -16.82 13.48
N ASP A 230 -3.83 -16.06 13.44
CA ASP A 230 -2.50 -16.39 13.96
C ASP A 230 -1.85 -17.69 13.43
N TRP A 231 -2.45 -18.33 12.41
CA TRP A 231 -2.02 -19.63 11.88
C TRP A 231 -0.54 -19.69 11.48
N THR A 232 0.12 -20.77 11.90
CA THR A 232 1.47 -21.18 11.53
C THR A 232 1.51 -22.59 10.95
N VAL A 233 2.61 -22.92 10.24
CA VAL A 233 2.75 -24.19 9.54
C VAL A 233 2.70 -25.37 10.52
N GLY A 234 1.75 -26.29 10.28
CA GLY A 234 1.50 -27.47 11.11
C GLY A 234 0.21 -27.40 11.95
N GLU A 235 -0.39 -26.22 12.06
CA GLU A 235 -1.67 -26.03 12.75
C GLU A 235 -2.89 -26.37 11.86
N ASP A 236 -4.04 -26.61 12.50
CA ASP A 236 -5.31 -26.89 11.82
C ASP A 236 -5.68 -25.75 10.85
N VAL A 237 -6.08 -26.11 9.63
CA VAL A 237 -6.64 -25.18 8.62
C VAL A 237 -8.16 -25.29 8.56
N ILE A 238 -8.81 -24.25 8.07
CA ILE A 238 -10.26 -24.17 7.88
C ILE A 238 -10.65 -24.73 6.50
N VAL A 239 -11.64 -25.61 6.48
CA VAL A 239 -12.33 -26.04 5.26
C VAL A 239 -13.25 -24.90 4.78
N PRO A 240 -13.07 -24.36 3.56
CA PRO A 240 -13.86 -23.23 3.08
C PRO A 240 -15.37 -23.55 3.09
N PRO A 241 -16.26 -22.59 3.45
CA PRO A 241 -17.71 -22.83 3.49
C PRO A 241 -18.33 -23.27 2.16
N SER A 242 -17.66 -23.00 1.03
CA SER A 242 -18.06 -23.45 -0.31
C SER A 242 -17.85 -24.94 -0.58
N VAL A 243 -17.11 -25.66 0.27
CA VAL A 243 -16.84 -27.11 0.12
C VAL A 243 -17.80 -27.89 1.02
N SER A 244 -18.48 -28.91 0.48
CA SER A 244 -19.36 -29.80 1.27
C SER A 244 -18.56 -30.55 2.35
N THR A 245 -19.21 -31.00 3.43
CA THR A 245 -18.49 -31.76 4.48
C THR A 245 -18.06 -33.14 3.95
N GLU A 246 -18.82 -33.68 3.01
CA GLU A 246 -18.59 -34.94 2.31
C GLU A 246 -17.32 -34.85 1.44
N ASP A 247 -17.20 -33.81 0.62
CA ASP A 247 -16.04 -33.61 -0.27
C ASP A 247 -14.80 -33.18 0.52
N ALA A 248 -14.98 -32.43 1.62
CA ALA A 248 -13.90 -32.14 2.55
C ALA A 248 -13.35 -33.42 3.20
N LYS A 249 -14.21 -34.35 3.63
CA LYS A 249 -13.78 -35.66 4.17
C LYS A 249 -13.10 -36.53 3.10
N LYS A 250 -13.58 -36.53 1.85
CA LYS A 250 -12.89 -37.22 0.74
C LYS A 250 -11.49 -36.64 0.47
N LYS A 251 -11.34 -35.32 0.56
CA LYS A 251 -10.10 -34.60 0.20
C LYS A 251 -9.05 -34.57 1.32
N PHE A 252 -9.48 -34.40 2.56
CA PHE A 252 -8.61 -34.18 3.72
C PHE A 252 -8.70 -35.28 4.80
N GLY A 253 -9.58 -36.27 4.62
CA GLY A 253 -9.80 -37.34 5.59
C GLY A 253 -10.60 -36.87 6.80
N ASN A 254 -9.91 -36.57 7.90
CA ASN A 254 -10.57 -36.16 9.14
C ASN A 254 -10.94 -34.67 9.12
N VAL A 255 -12.23 -34.38 9.32
CA VAL A 255 -12.76 -33.01 9.40
C VAL A 255 -13.47 -32.83 10.74
N ARG A 256 -12.92 -31.97 11.60
CA ARG A 256 -13.48 -31.59 12.90
C ARG A 256 -14.48 -30.46 12.71
N GLU A 257 -15.76 -30.80 12.75
CA GLU A 257 -16.86 -29.84 12.68
C GLU A 257 -17.17 -29.23 14.06
N VAL A 258 -17.05 -27.90 14.17
CA VAL A 258 -17.43 -27.14 15.37
C VAL A 258 -18.78 -26.44 15.14
N LYS A 259 -19.01 -25.97 13.91
CA LYS A 259 -20.29 -25.51 13.34
C LYS A 259 -20.30 -25.86 11.84
N PRO A 260 -21.47 -25.85 11.16
CA PRO A 260 -21.53 -26.14 9.72
C PRO A 260 -20.60 -25.28 8.85
N TYR A 261 -20.36 -24.02 9.25
CA TYR A 261 -19.43 -23.10 8.58
C TYR A 261 -18.00 -23.09 9.19
N LEU A 262 -17.80 -23.69 10.37
CA LEU A 262 -16.53 -23.70 11.10
C LEU A 262 -16.04 -25.13 11.27
N ARG A 263 -15.28 -25.58 10.27
CA ARG A 263 -14.78 -26.95 10.14
C ARG A 263 -13.26 -26.90 9.97
N TYR A 264 -12.55 -27.67 10.77
CA TYR A 264 -11.10 -27.74 10.77
C TYR A 264 -10.61 -29.06 10.17
N THR A 265 -9.45 -29.03 9.54
CA THR A 265 -8.71 -30.22 9.10
C THR A 265 -7.21 -30.01 9.31
N LYS A 266 -6.43 -31.09 9.35
CA LYS A 266 -4.97 -30.99 9.38
C LYS A 266 -4.43 -30.45 8.05
N PHE A 267 -3.38 -29.65 8.13
CA PHE A 267 -2.60 -29.20 6.98
C PHE A 267 -1.77 -30.35 6.41
#